data_AF-A0A9X2NHH0-F1
#
_entry.id   AF-A0A9X2NHH0-F1
#
_cell.length_a   1.000
_cell.length_b   1.000
_cell.length_c   1.000
_cell.angle_alpha   90.00
_cell.angle_beta   90.00
_cell.angle_gamma   90.00
#
_symmetry.space_group_name_H-M   'P 1'
#
loop_
_entity.id
_entity.type
_entity.pdbx_description
1 polymer ?
#
loop_
_entity_poly.entity_id
_entity_poly.type
_entity_poly.pdbx_seq_one_letter_code
_entity_poly.pdbx_strand_id
1 'polypeptide(L)'
;MTAAGIDWGGSSDRPPTDRERDFMAALDALLPGLDYWLHADDDGTPWLMVSLDLVEDDRITAVLRLDFDDRGMRGGWSPGDLNWDDGLRAETAGVEFRGPDGIEAAAGDPARAAAWFTGPKRGRWAL
;
A
#
# COMPACT_ATOMS: atom_id res chain seq x y z
N MET A 1 -6.53 7.65 -19.61
CA MET A 1 -6.00 6.27 -19.46
C MET A 1 -7.13 5.43 -18.91
N THR A 2 -7.52 4.36 -19.61
CA THR A 2 -8.61 3.47 -19.17
C THR A 2 -8.07 2.49 -18.14
N ALA A 3 -8.90 2.03 -17.20
CA ALA A 3 -8.60 1.05 -16.15
C ALA A 3 -8.21 -0.36 -16.65
N ALA A 4 -7.76 -0.48 -17.91
CA ALA A 4 -7.47 -1.74 -18.61
C ALA A 4 -5.96 -2.06 -18.71
N GLY A 5 -5.10 -1.28 -18.08
CA GLY A 5 -3.65 -1.48 -18.08
C GLY A 5 -3.03 -1.48 -16.68
N ILE A 6 -3.82 -1.80 -15.66
CA ILE A 6 -3.36 -1.82 -14.27
C ILE A 6 -2.74 -3.19 -13.98
N ASP A 7 -1.52 -3.16 -13.47
CA ASP A 7 -0.84 -4.33 -12.92
C ASP A 7 -1.31 -4.52 -11.47
N TRP A 8 -2.14 -5.53 -11.24
CA TRP A 8 -2.49 -5.97 -9.91
C TRP A 8 -1.39 -6.97 -9.54
N GLY A 9 -0.58 -6.66 -8.51
CA GLY A 9 0.66 -7.37 -8.21
C GLY A 9 0.51 -8.89 -8.03
N GLY A 10 -0.72 -9.39 -7.89
CA GLY A 10 -1.06 -10.81 -7.97
C GLY A 10 -2.54 -11.11 -8.23
N SER A 11 -2.91 -12.37 -8.00
CA SER A 11 -4.27 -12.89 -8.18
C SER A 11 -5.22 -12.38 -7.10
N SER A 12 -6.16 -11.51 -7.45
CA SER A 12 -7.29 -11.19 -6.57
C SER A 12 -8.47 -12.15 -6.80
N ASP A 13 -9.00 -12.77 -5.74
CA ASP A 13 -10.21 -13.60 -5.81
C ASP A 13 -11.51 -12.78 -5.96
N ARG A 14 -11.41 -11.44 -6.00
CA ARG A 14 -12.54 -10.53 -6.13
C ARG A 14 -12.22 -9.36 -7.06
N PRO A 15 -13.23 -8.77 -7.73
CA PRO A 15 -13.04 -7.48 -8.39
C PRO A 15 -12.79 -6.36 -7.35
N PRO A 16 -12.08 -5.28 -7.73
CA PRO A 16 -11.96 -4.09 -6.89
C PRO A 16 -13.33 -3.41 -6.75
N THR A 17 -13.60 -2.88 -5.56
CA THR A 17 -14.72 -1.97 -5.34
C THR A 17 -14.49 -0.65 -6.09
N ASP A 18 -15.54 0.14 -6.28
CA ASP A 18 -15.41 1.46 -6.91
C ASP A 18 -14.47 2.37 -6.13
N ARG A 19 -14.53 2.32 -4.79
CA ARG A 19 -13.67 3.12 -3.91
C ARG A 19 -12.20 2.76 -4.04
N GLU A 20 -11.87 1.47 -4.08
CA GLU A 20 -10.49 1.00 -4.26
C GLU A 20 -9.97 1.38 -5.65
N ARG A 21 -10.81 1.21 -6.68
CA ARG A 21 -10.48 1.59 -8.05
C ARG A 21 -10.21 3.09 -8.18
N ASP A 22 -11.06 3.92 -7.58
CA ASP A 22 -10.90 5.37 -7.61
C ASP A 22 -9.66 5.82 -6.83
N PHE A 23 -9.42 5.23 -5.66
CA PHE A 23 -8.24 5.54 -4.85
C PHE A 23 -6.95 5.17 -5.58
N MET A 24 -6.87 3.94 -6.10
CA MET A 24 -5.73 3.45 -6.87
C MET A 24 -5.51 4.29 -8.13
N ALA A 25 -6.55 4.56 -8.93
CA ALA A 25 -6.38 5.35 -10.15
C ALA A 25 -5.89 6.77 -9.86
N ALA A 26 -6.34 7.38 -8.77
CA ALA A 26 -5.87 8.69 -8.34
C ALA A 26 -4.44 8.65 -7.79
N LEU A 27 -4.08 7.60 -7.04
CA LEU A 27 -2.74 7.42 -6.49
C LEU A 27 -1.71 7.13 -7.59
N ASP A 28 -2.02 6.22 -8.51
CA ASP A 28 -1.15 5.87 -9.65
C ASP A 28 -0.90 7.07 -10.58
N ALA A 29 -1.91 7.94 -10.76
CA ALA A 29 -1.74 9.17 -11.51
C ALA A 29 -0.78 10.18 -10.84
N LEU A 30 -0.62 10.11 -9.52
CA LEU A 30 0.29 10.97 -8.74
C LEU A 30 1.67 10.35 -8.57
N LEU A 31 1.72 9.03 -8.38
CA LEU A 31 2.91 8.25 -8.10
C LEU A 31 2.80 6.89 -8.82
N PRO A 32 3.19 6.81 -10.10
CA PRO A 32 3.18 5.56 -10.83
C PRO A 32 4.29 4.62 -10.34
N GLY A 33 4.09 3.31 -10.55
CA GLY A 33 5.07 2.28 -10.19
C GLY A 33 4.92 1.73 -8.78
N LEU A 34 3.73 1.89 -8.18
CA LEU A 34 3.32 1.18 -6.97
C LEU A 34 2.64 -0.14 -7.37
N ASP A 35 2.74 -1.13 -6.49
CA ASP A 35 2.02 -2.39 -6.63
C ASP A 35 0.73 -2.37 -5.81
N TYR A 36 -0.33 -2.99 -6.36
CA TYR A 36 -1.67 -2.98 -5.79
C TYR A 36 -2.20 -4.39 -5.61
N TRP A 37 -2.69 -4.71 -4.41
CA TRP A 37 -3.18 -6.05 -4.06
C TRP A 37 -4.54 -5.96 -3.38
N LEU A 38 -5.51 -6.73 -3.88
CA LEU A 38 -6.86 -6.74 -3.33
C LEU A 38 -7.02 -7.90 -2.35
N HIS A 39 -7.46 -7.57 -1.14
CA HIS A 39 -7.71 -8.54 -0.09
C HIS A 39 -9.12 -8.39 0.48
N ALA A 40 -9.51 -9.33 1.32
CA ALA A 40 -10.69 -9.23 2.15
C ALA A 40 -10.37 -9.82 3.53
N ASP A 41 -10.96 -9.25 4.58
CA ASP A 41 -10.94 -9.86 5.91
C ASP A 41 -11.80 -11.13 5.93
N ASP A 42 -11.70 -11.93 7.01
CA ASP A 42 -12.51 -13.16 7.19
C ASP A 42 -14.03 -12.91 7.14
N ASP A 43 -14.47 -11.69 7.48
CA ASP A 43 -15.87 -11.27 7.41
C ASP A 43 -16.30 -10.75 6.02
N GLY A 44 -15.39 -10.77 5.06
CA GLY A 44 -15.60 -10.30 3.69
C GLY A 44 -15.38 -8.79 3.50
N THR A 45 -14.95 -8.06 4.52
CA THR A 45 -14.64 -6.62 4.39
C THR A 45 -13.48 -6.43 3.40
N PRO A 46 -13.68 -5.74 2.26
CA PRO A 46 -12.63 -5.54 1.28
C PRO A 46 -11.61 -4.51 1.76
N TRP A 47 -10.36 -4.72 1.37
CA TRP A 47 -9.30 -3.72 1.50
C TRP A 47 -8.25 -3.87 0.41
N LEU A 48 -7.54 -2.77 0.17
CA LEU A 48 -6.47 -2.64 -0.80
C LEU A 48 -5.15 -2.48 -0.07
N MET A 49 -4.18 -3.33 -0.37
CA MET A 49 -2.79 -3.10 -0.03
C MET A 49 -2.09 -2.40 -1.19
N VAL A 50 -1.32 -1.37 -0.88
CA VAL A 50 -0.45 -0.66 -1.81
C VAL A 50 0.98 -0.79 -1.31
N SER A 51 1.91 -1.15 -2.18
CA SER A 51 3.31 -1.29 -1.81
C SER A 51 4.26 -0.56 -2.74
N LEU A 52 5.42 -0.22 -2.19
CA LEU A 52 6.57 0.30 -2.91
C LEU A 52 7.81 -0.48 -2.48
N ASP A 53 8.36 -1.23 -3.44
CA ASP A 53 9.57 -2.01 -3.24
C ASP A 53 10.81 -1.13 -3.42
N LEU A 54 11.69 -1.13 -2.41
CA LEU A 54 13.00 -0.49 -2.51
C LEU A 54 14.03 -1.54 -2.91
N VAL A 55 14.51 -1.43 -4.14
CA VAL A 55 15.44 -2.39 -4.74
C VAL A 55 16.87 -1.86 -4.76
N GLU A 56 17.82 -2.63 -4.23
CA GLU A 56 19.27 -2.40 -4.35
C GLU A 56 19.92 -3.68 -4.91
N ASP A 57 20.81 -3.56 -5.90
CA ASP A 57 21.50 -4.70 -6.54
C ASP A 57 20.56 -5.86 -6.94
N ASP A 58 19.45 -5.53 -7.60
CA ASP A 58 18.39 -6.46 -8.03
C ASP A 58 17.73 -7.26 -6.88
N ARG A 59 17.76 -6.73 -5.65
CA ARG A 59 17.10 -7.32 -4.48
C ARG A 59 16.21 -6.32 -3.78
N ILE A 60 15.01 -6.75 -3.40
CA ILE A 60 14.15 -5.99 -2.49
C ILE A 60 14.86 -5.93 -1.15
N THR A 61 15.10 -4.71 -0.67
CA THR A 61 15.80 -4.46 0.60
C THR A 61 14.87 -3.97 1.70
N ALA A 62 13.75 -3.37 1.32
CA ALA A 62 12.67 -2.95 2.20
C ALA A 62 11.41 -2.71 1.37
N VAL A 63 10.25 -2.92 1.96
CA VAL A 63 8.96 -2.57 1.35
C VAL A 63 8.23 -1.54 2.21
N LEU A 64 7.84 -0.41 1.60
CA LEU A 64 6.82 0.46 2.17
C LEU A 64 5.46 -0.10 1.82
N ARG A 65 4.57 -0.14 2.79
CA ARG A 65 3.23 -0.72 2.65
C ARG A 65 2.18 0.23 3.21
N LEU A 66 1.06 0.34 2.52
CA LEU A 66 -0.13 1.08 2.95
C LEU A 66 -1.39 0.24 2.69
N ASP A 67 -2.18 0.06 3.73
CA ASP A 67 -3.50 -0.54 3.67
C ASP A 67 -4.55 0.56 3.56
N PHE A 68 -5.52 0.38 2.66
CA PHE A 68 -6.63 1.27 2.42
C PHE A 68 -7.96 0.52 2.47
N ASP A 69 -8.93 1.06 3.22
CA ASP A 69 -10.32 0.61 3.24
C ASP A 69 -11.28 1.77 3.56
N ASP A 70 -12.53 1.44 3.89
CA ASP A 70 -13.53 2.44 4.30
C ASP A 70 -13.21 3.14 5.64
N ARG A 71 -12.38 2.51 6.48
CA ARG A 71 -12.02 3.02 7.81
C ARG A 71 -10.84 3.99 7.74
N GLY A 72 -9.93 3.83 6.78
CA GLY A 72 -8.78 4.71 6.68
C GLY A 72 -7.66 4.23 5.78
N MET A 73 -6.53 4.89 5.96
CA MET A 73 -5.23 4.47 5.48
C MET A 73 -4.32 4.19 6.68
N ARG A 74 -3.64 3.05 6.66
CA ARG A 74 -2.59 2.70 7.64
C ARG A 74 -1.38 2.18 6.90
N GLY A 75 -0.21 2.77 7.13
CA GLY A 75 1.00 2.36 6.41
C GLY A 75 2.27 2.60 7.19
N GLY A 76 3.34 1.93 6.76
CA GLY A 76 4.65 1.92 7.39
C GLY A 76 5.60 1.00 6.62
N TRP A 77 6.71 0.63 7.27
CA TRP A 77 7.60 -0.41 6.76
C TRP A 77 6.98 -1.79 6.98
N SER A 78 6.94 -2.63 5.94
CA SER A 78 6.58 -4.04 6.06
C SER A 78 7.69 -4.79 6.82
N PRO A 79 7.37 -5.53 7.91
CA PRO A 79 8.38 -6.33 8.61
C PRO A 79 8.79 -7.60 7.86
N GLY A 80 7.95 -8.08 6.94
CA GLY A 80 8.16 -9.33 6.20
C GLY A 80 8.53 -9.13 4.73
N ASP A 81 8.69 -7.89 4.28
CA ASP A 81 8.84 -7.52 2.86
C ASP A 81 7.79 -8.22 1.98
N LEU A 82 6.55 -8.30 2.49
CA LEU A 82 5.39 -8.99 1.91
C LEU A 82 5.50 -10.52 1.77
N ASN A 83 6.64 -11.13 2.06
CA ASN A 83 6.77 -12.59 1.93
C ASN A 83 5.90 -13.33 2.94
N TRP A 84 5.77 -12.80 4.16
CA TRP A 84 5.05 -13.45 5.27
C TRP A 84 3.92 -12.60 5.85
N ASP A 85 3.76 -11.37 5.38
CA ASP A 85 2.74 -10.43 5.83
C ASP A 85 1.76 -10.00 4.74
N ASP A 86 1.92 -10.51 3.52
CA ASP A 86 0.86 -10.44 2.50
C ASP A 86 -0.44 -11.07 3.02
N GLY A 87 -1.57 -10.45 2.69
CA GLY A 87 -2.90 -10.88 3.14
C GLY A 87 -3.24 -10.62 4.62
N LEU A 88 -2.29 -10.15 5.44
CA LEU A 88 -2.56 -9.72 6.82
C LEU A 88 -2.67 -8.21 6.88
N ARG A 89 -3.69 -7.63 7.54
CA ARG A 89 -3.76 -6.17 7.79
C ARG A 89 -2.49 -5.63 8.45
N ALA A 90 -2.14 -4.37 8.18
CA ALA A 90 -0.97 -3.67 8.71
C ALA A 90 -0.77 -3.83 10.22
N GLU A 91 -1.85 -3.75 11.02
CA GLU A 91 -1.79 -3.97 12.47
C GLU A 91 -1.39 -5.40 12.83
N THR A 92 -2.03 -6.39 12.21
CA THR A 92 -1.71 -7.81 12.41
C THR A 92 -0.33 -8.18 11.88
N ALA A 93 0.09 -7.54 10.78
CA ALA A 93 1.41 -7.68 10.17
C ALA A 93 2.54 -7.06 11.00
N GLY A 94 2.23 -6.29 12.05
CA GLY A 94 3.22 -5.61 12.88
C GLY A 94 3.83 -4.36 12.22
N VAL A 95 3.15 -3.77 11.24
CA VAL A 95 3.56 -2.51 10.61
C VAL A 95 3.41 -1.38 11.63
N GLU A 96 4.49 -0.61 11.84
CA GLU A 96 4.47 0.56 12.73
C GLU A 96 3.90 1.79 12.02
N PHE A 97 2.59 2.01 12.13
CA PHE A 97 1.86 3.08 11.43
C PHE A 97 1.67 4.38 12.24
N ARG A 98 2.11 4.42 13.50
CA ARG A 98 2.05 5.63 14.37
C ARG A 98 3.41 6.28 14.61
N GLY A 99 4.48 5.63 14.17
CA GLY A 99 5.84 6.15 14.23
C GLY A 99 6.13 7.25 13.19
N PRO A 100 7.36 7.80 13.18
CA PRO A 100 7.77 8.87 12.28
C PRO A 100 7.72 8.51 10.79
N ASP A 101 7.79 7.21 10.48
CA ASP A 101 7.71 6.67 9.12
C ASP A 101 6.32 6.11 8.79
N GLY A 102 5.43 6.10 9.78
CA GLY A 102 4.07 5.59 9.65
C GLY A 102 3.09 6.63 9.11
N ILE A 103 1.94 6.15 8.67
CA ILE A 103 0.77 6.96 8.34
C ILE A 103 -0.48 6.32 8.93
N GLU A 104 -1.27 7.12 9.66
CA GLU A 104 -2.65 6.82 10.02
C GLU A 104 -3.51 8.03 9.61
N ALA A 105 -4.45 7.81 8.70
CA ALA A 105 -5.27 8.87 8.13
C ALA A 105 -6.67 8.37 7.79
N ALA A 106 -7.63 9.29 7.70
CA ALA A 106 -8.96 8.99 7.20
C ALA A 106 -8.90 8.57 5.72
N ALA A 107 -9.87 7.76 5.30
CA ALA A 107 -9.91 7.22 3.95
C ALA A 107 -10.21 8.30 2.90
N GLY A 108 -9.55 8.21 1.75
CA GLY A 108 -9.91 9.01 0.56
C GLY A 108 -8.99 10.19 0.25
N ASP A 109 -7.73 10.16 0.70
CA ASP A 109 -6.74 11.18 0.34
C ASP A 109 -5.51 10.56 -0.38
N PRO A 110 -5.62 10.29 -1.70
CA PRO A 110 -4.51 9.79 -2.51
C PRO A 110 -3.29 10.73 -2.51
N ALA A 111 -3.51 12.04 -2.41
CA ALA A 111 -2.42 13.02 -2.38
C ALA A 111 -1.59 12.88 -1.11
N ARG A 112 -2.24 12.65 0.04
CA ARG A 112 -1.55 12.35 1.30
C ARG A 112 -0.81 11.02 1.25
N ALA A 113 -1.38 9.98 0.64
CA ALA A 113 -0.69 8.70 0.44
C ALA A 113 0.57 8.88 -0.44
N ALA A 114 0.46 9.57 -1.58
CA ALA A 114 1.59 9.85 -2.47
C ALA A 114 2.68 10.68 -1.77
N ALA A 115 2.30 11.71 -1.02
CA ALA A 115 3.23 12.52 -0.24
C ALA A 115 3.92 11.70 0.86
N TRP A 116 3.20 10.72 1.46
CA TRP A 116 3.81 9.81 2.42
C TRP A 116 4.80 8.86 1.73
N PHE A 117 4.46 8.20 0.61
CA PHE A 117 5.40 7.31 -0.08
C PHE A 117 6.69 8.00 -0.53
N THR A 118 6.60 9.25 -0.99
CA THR A 118 7.75 10.03 -1.50
C THR A 118 8.48 10.84 -0.43
N GLY A 119 7.86 11.05 0.73
CA GLY A 119 8.47 11.79 1.83
C GLY A 119 9.66 11.04 2.45
N PRO A 120 10.62 11.75 3.05
CA PRO A 120 11.77 11.12 3.70
C PRO A 120 11.34 10.16 4.81
N LYS A 121 12.09 9.07 4.99
CA LYS A 121 11.88 8.05 6.02
C LYS A 121 13.14 7.88 6.86
N ARG A 122 12.99 7.72 8.18
CA ARG A 122 14.06 7.59 9.17
C ARG A 122 14.77 6.23 9.16
N GLY A 123 14.32 5.29 8.33
CA GLY A 123 14.95 3.97 8.18
C GLY A 123 15.87 3.80 6.98
N ARG A 124 15.69 4.53 5.86
CA ARG A 124 16.40 4.19 4.60
C ARG A 124 16.29 5.17 3.42
N TRP A 125 16.28 6.48 3.68
CA TRP A 125 16.52 7.48 2.62
C TRP A 125 17.66 8.39 3.08
N ALA A 126 18.89 7.93 2.84
CA ALA A 126 20.08 8.78 2.86
C ALA A 126 20.87 8.48 1.58
N LEU A 127 20.47 9.15 0.49
CA LEU A 127 21.42 9.51 -0.56
C LEU A 127 21.92 10.91 -0.26
#